data_AF-A0A969XBT0-F1
#
_entry.id   AF-A0A969XBT0-F1
#
_cell.length_a   1.000
_cell.length_b   1.000
_cell.length_c   1.000
_cell.angle_alpha   90.00
_cell.angle_beta   90.00
_cell.angle_gamma   90.00
#
_symmetry.space_group_name_H-M   'P 1'
#
loop_
_entity.id
_entity.type
_entity.pdbx_description
1 polymer ?
#
loop_
_entity_poly.entity_id
_entity_poly.type
_entity_poly.pdbx_seq_one_letter_code
_entity_poly.pdbx_strand_id
1 'polypeptide(L)'
;MNQQRPLVYQPEAISFYIAASDQELLRQVRSFMQNSGIVGVADTAGRLHYVVDGSRGTPYAARRILDRADRCHEENDSRMHKIESQLPEAIDRVLDENGIRHELKGRAYLQYILYLAALDERKLKPLSKTLYPEVAKHFKARTSQIERDIRYAFSSVGKRGSWPPELSTGNTARITYLCVEVQRELRRLQGQ
;
A
#
# COMPACT_ATOMS: atom_id res chain seq x y z
N MET A 1 -36.73 -23.51 9.04
CA MET A 1 -35.88 -23.48 7.83
C MET A 1 -36.23 -22.23 7.05
N ASN A 2 -35.31 -21.27 7.04
CA ASN A 2 -35.52 -19.91 6.54
C ASN A 2 -35.43 -19.92 5.01
N GLN A 3 -36.57 -19.84 4.32
CA GLN A 3 -36.60 -19.68 2.87
C GLN A 3 -36.28 -18.22 2.55
N GLN A 4 -35.03 -17.92 2.19
CA GLN A 4 -34.67 -16.63 1.60
C GLN A 4 -35.42 -16.50 0.28
N ARG A 5 -36.47 -15.65 0.28
CA ARG A 5 -37.13 -15.23 -0.95
C ARG A 5 -36.08 -14.55 -1.85
N PRO A 6 -36.02 -14.86 -3.15
CA PRO A 6 -35.15 -14.16 -4.07
C PRO A 6 -35.50 -12.67 -4.04
N LEU A 7 -34.48 -11.80 -4.04
CA LEU A 7 -34.65 -10.36 -4.19
C LEU A 7 -35.29 -10.10 -5.56
N VAL A 8 -36.60 -9.87 -5.58
CA VAL A 8 -37.33 -9.47 -6.79
C VAL A 8 -37.00 -7.99 -7.04
N TYR A 9 -35.95 -7.75 -7.80
CA TYR A 9 -35.60 -6.43 -8.32
C TYR A 9 -36.62 -6.04 -9.40
N GLN A 10 -37.39 -4.98 -9.17
CA GLN A 10 -38.23 -4.34 -10.18
C GLN A 10 -37.53 -3.06 -10.64
N PRO A 11 -36.94 -3.00 -11.85
CA PRO A 11 -36.33 -1.77 -12.33
C PRO A 11 -37.30 -1.00 -13.20
N GLU A 12 -37.50 0.28 -12.87
CA GLU A 12 -37.41 1.30 -13.90
C GLU A 12 -35.99 1.21 -14.46
N ALA A 13 -35.80 0.43 -15.52
CA ALA A 13 -34.47 0.12 -16.05
C ALA A 13 -33.84 1.40 -16.60
N ILE A 14 -32.93 1.98 -15.82
CA ILE A 14 -32.08 3.07 -16.28
C ILE A 14 -31.11 2.48 -17.31
N SER A 15 -31.50 2.53 -18.58
CA SER A 15 -30.64 2.20 -19.71
C SER A 15 -29.83 3.42 -20.11
N PHE A 16 -28.51 3.29 -20.16
CA PHE A 16 -27.63 4.29 -20.76
C PHE A 16 -27.28 3.84 -22.18
N TYR A 17 -27.29 4.78 -23.13
CA TYR A 17 -26.89 4.54 -24.51
C TYR A 17 -25.55 5.22 -24.74
N ILE A 18 -24.61 4.50 -25.34
CA ILE A 18 -23.33 5.06 -25.78
C ILE A 18 -23.44 5.29 -27.28
N ALA A 19 -23.38 6.55 -27.70
CA ALA A 19 -23.35 6.94 -29.11
C ALA A 19 -21.96 7.50 -29.45
N ALA A 20 -21.35 6.99 -30.50
CA ALA A 20 -20.11 7.50 -31.05
C ALA A 20 -20.15 7.38 -32.58
N SER A 21 -19.51 8.32 -33.27
CA SER A 21 -19.32 8.25 -34.73
C SER A 21 -18.26 7.21 -35.12
N ASP A 22 -17.37 6.88 -34.21
CA ASP A 22 -16.30 5.91 -34.40
C ASP A 22 -16.75 4.49 -34.01
N GLN A 23 -16.81 3.60 -35.00
CA GLN A 23 -17.18 2.19 -34.80
C GLN A 23 -16.13 1.40 -34.00
N GLU A 24 -14.85 1.74 -34.12
CA GLU A 24 -13.78 1.06 -33.39
C GLU A 24 -13.88 1.36 -31.90
N LEU A 25 -14.20 2.61 -31.54
CA LEU A 25 -14.46 2.99 -30.15
C LEU A 25 -15.64 2.21 -29.56
N LEU A 26 -16.75 2.09 -30.29
CA LEU A 26 -17.90 1.29 -29.85
C LEU A 26 -17.54 -0.20 -29.70
N ARG A 27 -16.70 -0.74 -30.60
CA ARG A 27 -16.22 -2.12 -30.53
C ARG A 27 -15.33 -2.35 -29.31
N GLN A 28 -14.45 -1.42 -28.99
CA GLN A 28 -13.60 -1.48 -27.80
C GLN A 28 -14.41 -1.41 -26.52
N VAL A 29 -15.38 -0.49 -26.43
CA VAL A 29 -16.28 -0.40 -25.27
C VAL A 29 -17.07 -1.70 -25.10
N ARG A 30 -17.61 -2.26 -26.20
CA ARG A 30 -18.31 -3.55 -26.15
C ARG A 30 -17.39 -4.67 -25.68
N SER A 31 -16.18 -4.78 -26.24
CA SER A 31 -15.21 -5.79 -25.84
C SER A 31 -14.82 -5.64 -24.37
N PHE A 32 -14.65 -4.41 -23.90
CA PHE A 32 -14.34 -4.11 -22.50
C PHE A 32 -15.50 -4.50 -21.58
N MET A 33 -16.74 -4.18 -21.92
CA MET A 33 -17.91 -4.60 -21.14
C MET A 33 -18.07 -6.13 -21.13
N GLN A 34 -17.79 -6.80 -22.25
CA GLN A 34 -17.81 -8.27 -22.30
C GLN A 34 -16.69 -8.91 -21.47
N ASN A 35 -15.50 -8.31 -21.41
CA ASN A 35 -14.34 -8.87 -20.70
C ASN A 35 -14.25 -8.46 -19.22
N SER A 36 -14.56 -7.21 -18.90
CA SER A 36 -14.49 -6.62 -17.56
C SER A 36 -15.85 -6.59 -16.84
N GLY A 37 -16.95 -6.34 -17.56
CA GLY A 37 -18.32 -6.49 -17.03
C GLY A 37 -18.81 -5.44 -16.05
N ILE A 38 -17.92 -4.56 -15.59
CA ILE A 38 -18.21 -3.50 -14.61
C ILE A 38 -17.32 -2.28 -14.86
N VAL A 39 -17.88 -1.09 -14.68
CA VAL A 39 -17.17 0.20 -14.72
C VAL A 39 -17.58 1.02 -13.52
N GLY A 40 -16.63 1.60 -12.79
CA GLY A 40 -16.90 2.51 -11.69
C GLY A 40 -16.54 3.96 -12.07
N VAL A 41 -17.39 4.92 -11.73
CA VAL A 41 -17.15 6.36 -11.91
C VAL A 41 -17.46 7.07 -10.60
N ALA A 42 -16.53 7.88 -10.11
CA ALA A 42 -16.76 8.75 -8.95
C ALA A 42 -17.37 10.09 -9.40
N ASP A 43 -18.43 10.55 -8.73
CA ASP A 43 -18.97 11.91 -8.94
C ASP A 43 -18.17 12.97 -8.16
N THR A 44 -18.48 14.25 -8.37
CA THR A 44 -17.82 15.38 -7.68
C THR A 44 -18.09 15.42 -6.18
N ALA A 45 -19.09 14.69 -5.69
CA ALA A 45 -19.39 14.52 -4.28
C ALA A 45 -18.70 13.28 -3.66
N GLY A 46 -17.86 12.57 -4.44
CA GLY A 46 -17.13 11.39 -4.00
C GLY A 46 -17.96 10.10 -3.98
N ARG A 47 -19.17 10.09 -4.55
CA ARG A 47 -20.00 8.88 -4.64
C ARG A 47 -19.57 8.04 -5.83
N LEU A 48 -19.43 6.74 -5.62
CA LEU A 48 -19.08 5.76 -6.66
C LEU A 48 -20.36 5.23 -7.32
N HIS A 49 -20.48 5.46 -8.63
CA HIS A 49 -21.52 4.91 -9.50
C HIS A 49 -20.94 3.75 -10.30
N TYR A 50 -21.66 2.63 -10.37
CA TYR A 50 -21.22 1.46 -11.13
C TYR A 50 -22.15 1.16 -12.29
N VAL A 51 -21.56 0.90 -13.44
CA VAL A 51 -22.22 0.38 -14.64
C VAL A 51 -21.85 -1.08 -14.78
N VAL A 52 -22.84 -1.96 -14.85
CA VAL A 52 -22.65 -3.41 -14.95
C VAL A 52 -23.25 -3.92 -16.26
N ASP A 53 -22.55 -4.82 -16.93
CA ASP A 53 -23.07 -5.50 -18.12
C ASP A 53 -24.22 -6.46 -17.74
N GLY A 54 -25.46 -5.99 -17.91
CA GLY A 54 -26.68 -6.76 -17.72
C GLY A 54 -27.17 -7.49 -18.98
N SER A 55 -26.44 -7.45 -20.09
CA SER A 55 -26.90 -7.99 -21.39
C SER A 55 -27.22 -9.48 -21.38
N ARG A 56 -26.64 -10.23 -20.43
CA ARG A 56 -26.85 -11.67 -20.22
C ARG A 56 -27.75 -11.98 -19.00
N GLY A 57 -28.43 -10.96 -18.48
CA GLY A 57 -29.35 -11.07 -17.34
C GLY A 57 -28.69 -10.85 -15.97
N THR A 58 -29.53 -10.51 -15.00
CA THR A 58 -29.11 -10.17 -13.62
C THR A 58 -28.29 -11.26 -12.93
N PRO A 59 -28.62 -12.57 -13.03
CA PRO A 59 -27.80 -13.62 -12.40
C PRO A 59 -26.37 -13.67 -12.93
N TYR A 60 -26.19 -13.46 -14.24
CA TYR A 60 -24.88 -13.45 -14.88
C TYR A 60 -24.06 -12.21 -14.46
N ALA A 61 -24.71 -11.05 -14.43
CA ALA A 61 -24.10 -9.81 -13.96
C ALA A 61 -23.63 -9.94 -12.49
N ALA A 62 -24.47 -10.49 -11.60
CA ALA A 62 -24.12 -10.72 -10.21
C ALA A 62 -22.92 -11.67 -10.04
N ARG A 63 -22.91 -12.80 -10.77
CA ARG A 63 -21.77 -13.74 -10.79
C ARG A 63 -20.48 -13.04 -11.19
N ARG A 64 -20.50 -12.22 -12.25
CA ARG A 64 -19.31 -11.52 -12.74
C ARG A 64 -18.77 -10.49 -11.77
N ILE A 65 -19.64 -9.78 -11.05
CA ILE A 65 -19.22 -8.86 -9.98
C ILE A 65 -18.45 -9.63 -8.92
N LEU A 66 -18.99 -10.77 -8.46
CA LEU A 66 -18.34 -11.61 -7.46
C LEU A 66 -17.00 -12.16 -7.97
N ASP A 67 -16.98 -12.79 -9.16
CA ASP A 67 -15.75 -13.32 -9.75
C ASP A 67 -14.68 -12.23 -9.97
N ARG A 68 -15.08 -10.97 -10.19
CA ARG A 68 -14.14 -9.86 -10.31
C ARG A 68 -13.68 -9.35 -8.95
N ALA A 69 -14.57 -9.30 -7.96
CA ALA A 69 -14.21 -8.97 -6.59
C ALA A 69 -13.19 -9.97 -6.03
N ASP A 70 -13.41 -11.27 -6.24
CA ASP A 70 -12.51 -12.34 -5.81
C ASP A 70 -11.13 -12.21 -6.47
N ARG A 71 -11.09 -12.02 -7.80
CA ARG A 71 -9.82 -11.78 -8.51
C ARG A 71 -9.11 -10.51 -8.05
N CYS A 72 -9.83 -9.42 -7.85
CA CYS A 72 -9.23 -8.19 -7.32
C CYS A 72 -8.66 -8.41 -5.91
N HIS A 73 -9.31 -9.25 -5.09
CA HIS A 73 -8.81 -9.61 -3.77
C HIS A 73 -7.53 -10.45 -3.87
N GLU A 74 -7.52 -11.51 -4.68
CA GLU A 74 -6.34 -12.35 -4.93
C GLU A 74 -5.17 -11.57 -5.54
N GLU A 75 -5.43 -10.69 -6.52
CA GLU A 75 -4.43 -9.80 -7.12
C GLU A 75 -3.85 -8.86 -6.05
N ASN A 76 -4.68 -8.31 -5.18
CA ASN A 76 -4.24 -7.42 -4.11
C ASN A 76 -3.44 -8.16 -3.05
N ASP A 77 -3.88 -9.34 -2.62
CA ASP A 77 -3.18 -10.18 -1.65
C ASP A 77 -1.82 -10.63 -2.19
N SER A 78 -1.76 -11.04 -3.46
CA SER A 78 -0.50 -11.40 -4.13
C SER A 78 0.46 -10.22 -4.21
N ARG A 79 -0.04 -9.03 -4.54
CA ARG A 79 0.76 -7.80 -4.55
C ARG A 79 1.26 -7.44 -3.15
N MET A 80 0.41 -7.58 -2.13
CA MET A 80 0.80 -7.32 -0.76
C MET A 80 1.85 -8.30 -0.26
N HIS A 81 1.69 -9.59 -0.56
CA HIS A 81 2.67 -10.62 -0.24
C HIS A 81 4.02 -10.37 -0.93
N LYS A 82 4.01 -9.88 -2.18
CA LYS A 82 5.24 -9.46 -2.88
C LYS A 82 5.90 -8.27 -2.17
N ILE A 83 5.14 -7.27 -1.74
CA ILE A 83 5.69 -6.12 -0.98
C ILE A 83 6.28 -6.59 0.35
N GLU A 84 5.56 -7.42 1.11
CA GLU A 84 6.00 -7.90 2.42
C GLU A 84 7.27 -8.76 2.32
N SER A 85 7.40 -9.58 1.27
CA SER A 85 8.61 -10.38 1.04
C SER A 85 9.81 -9.55 0.60
N GLN A 86 9.61 -8.47 -0.15
CA GLN A 86 10.69 -7.57 -0.62
C GLN A 86 11.08 -6.50 0.41
N LEU A 87 10.20 -6.17 1.35
CA LEU A 87 10.39 -5.09 2.32
C LEU A 87 11.64 -5.27 3.22
N PRO A 88 11.92 -6.45 3.81
CA PRO A 88 13.13 -6.66 4.59
C PRO A 88 14.42 -6.42 3.78
N GLU A 89 14.46 -6.91 2.54
CA GLU A 89 15.62 -6.72 1.66
C GLU A 89 15.81 -5.24 1.30
N ALA A 90 14.72 -4.54 0.97
CA ALA A 90 14.77 -3.10 0.68
C ALA A 90 15.25 -2.29 1.90
N ILE A 91 14.78 -2.63 3.10
CA ILE A 91 15.22 -2.01 4.35
C ILE A 91 16.72 -2.23 4.57
N ASP A 92 17.19 -3.47 4.44
CA ASP A 92 18.59 -3.81 4.66
C ASP A 92 19.51 -3.09 3.68
N ARG A 93 19.13 -3.09 2.39
CA ARG A 93 19.86 -2.37 1.34
C ARG A 93 19.98 -0.88 1.64
N VAL A 94 18.85 -0.23 2.01
CA VAL A 94 18.84 1.20 2.34
C VAL A 94 19.70 1.50 3.57
N LEU A 95 19.65 0.68 4.62
CA LEU A 95 20.48 0.89 5.82
C LEU A 95 21.98 0.72 5.51
N ASP A 96 22.32 -0.22 4.62
CA ASP A 96 23.70 -0.50 4.20
C ASP A 96 24.27 0.61 3.33
N GLU A 97 23.50 1.09 2.36
CA GLU A 97 23.84 2.25 1.51
C GLU A 97 24.06 3.52 2.34
N ASN A 98 23.26 3.70 3.40
CA ASN A 98 23.41 4.81 4.34
C ASN A 98 24.55 4.58 5.37
N GLY A 99 25.29 3.47 5.29
CA GLY A 99 26.46 3.18 6.11
C GLY A 99 26.14 2.88 7.58
N ILE A 100 24.93 2.44 7.89
CA ILE A 100 24.53 2.06 9.25
C ILE A 100 25.05 0.64 9.52
N ARG A 101 25.97 0.53 10.49
CA ARG A 101 26.69 -0.72 10.78
C ARG A 101 25.78 -1.85 11.30
N HIS A 102 26.02 -3.06 10.79
CA HIS A 102 25.25 -4.28 11.07
C HIS A 102 25.24 -4.69 12.55
N GLU A 103 26.34 -4.44 13.26
CA GLU A 103 26.56 -4.95 14.63
C GLU A 103 25.83 -4.11 15.69
N LEU A 104 25.26 -2.96 15.30
CA LEU A 104 24.62 -2.03 16.24
C LEU A 104 23.18 -2.43 16.53
N LYS A 105 22.83 -2.51 17.82
CA LYS A 105 21.43 -2.70 18.26
C LYS A 105 20.48 -1.66 17.68
N GLY A 106 20.96 -0.42 17.51
CA GLY A 106 20.19 0.66 16.89
C GLY A 106 19.77 0.36 15.44
N ARG A 107 20.55 -0.43 14.70
CA ARG A 107 20.18 -0.87 13.34
C ARG A 107 19.01 -1.85 13.38
N ALA A 108 19.03 -2.82 14.29
CA ALA A 108 17.91 -3.75 14.48
C ALA A 108 16.61 -3.02 14.87
N TYR A 109 16.72 -1.97 15.71
CA TYR A 109 15.57 -1.13 16.02
C TYR A 109 15.09 -0.34 14.80
N LEU A 110 16.00 0.19 13.98
CA LEU A 110 15.65 0.87 12.73
C LEU A 110 14.96 -0.06 11.74
N GLN A 111 15.43 -1.30 11.55
CA GLN A 111 14.77 -2.29 10.70
C GLN A 111 13.31 -2.47 11.10
N TYR A 112 13.06 -2.68 12.40
CA TYR A 112 11.69 -2.85 12.90
C TYR A 112 10.84 -1.58 12.78
N ILE A 113 11.43 -0.40 13.03
CA ILE A 113 10.75 0.89 12.86
C ILE A 113 10.36 1.12 11.40
N LEU A 114 11.28 0.89 10.46
CA LEU A 114 11.05 1.08 9.03
C LEU A 114 10.02 0.09 8.51
N TYR A 115 10.05 -1.15 8.99
CA TYR A 115 9.04 -2.16 8.70
C TYR A 115 7.64 -1.69 9.14
N LEU A 116 7.49 -1.28 10.40
CA LEU A 116 6.20 -0.79 10.92
C LEU A 116 5.72 0.48 10.21
N ALA A 117 6.64 1.39 9.88
CA ALA A 117 6.33 2.63 9.20
C ALA A 117 5.95 2.43 7.73
N ALA A 118 6.49 1.40 7.07
CA ALA A 118 6.11 1.04 5.71
C ALA A 118 4.70 0.43 5.63
N LEU A 119 4.28 -0.29 6.67
CA LEU A 119 2.92 -0.84 6.76
C LEU A 119 1.88 0.23 7.14
N ASP A 120 2.25 1.19 8.00
CA ASP A 120 1.36 2.28 8.41
C ASP A 120 2.15 3.59 8.58
N GLU A 121 2.11 4.42 7.53
CA GLU A 121 2.77 5.73 7.49
C GLU A 121 2.28 6.68 8.60
N ARG A 122 1.05 6.50 9.11
CA ARG A 122 0.47 7.38 10.13
C ARG A 122 1.22 7.27 11.46
N LYS A 123 1.86 6.12 11.73
CA LYS A 123 2.67 5.90 12.93
C LYS A 123 3.97 6.71 12.93
N LEU A 124 4.39 7.24 11.78
CA LEU A 124 5.66 7.93 11.65
C LEU A 124 5.71 9.22 12.48
N LYS A 125 4.58 9.91 12.72
CA LYS A 125 4.60 11.18 13.45
C LYS A 125 3.51 11.24 14.53
N PRO A 126 3.86 11.42 15.83
CA PRO A 126 5.21 11.54 16.40
C PRO A 126 5.82 10.18 16.83
N LEU A 127 7.02 9.85 16.35
CA LEU A 127 7.73 8.59 16.67
C LEU A 127 7.84 8.31 18.18
N SER A 128 8.04 9.34 18.99
CA SER A 128 8.26 9.21 20.44
C SER A 128 7.04 8.68 21.19
N LYS A 129 5.83 8.83 20.63
CA LYS A 129 4.57 8.37 21.26
C LYS A 129 4.04 7.08 20.64
N THR A 130 4.51 6.71 19.46
CA THR A 130 4.01 5.56 18.69
C THR A 130 5.09 4.48 18.57
N LEU A 131 6.07 4.71 17.70
CA LEU A 131 7.04 3.69 17.27
C LEU A 131 8.05 3.35 18.36
N TYR A 132 8.60 4.32 19.11
CA TYR A 132 9.60 3.99 20.14
C TYR A 132 9.02 3.13 21.29
N PRO A 133 7.83 3.41 21.86
CA PRO A 133 7.20 2.50 22.81
C PRO A 133 6.90 1.11 22.24
N GLU A 134 6.45 1.02 20.99
CA GLU A 134 6.11 -0.25 20.32
C GLU A 134 7.37 -1.12 20.13
N VAL A 135 8.46 -0.52 19.65
CA VAL A 135 9.78 -1.17 19.51
C VAL A 135 10.32 -1.58 20.88
N ALA A 136 10.24 -0.69 21.88
CA ALA A 136 10.69 -0.99 23.24
C ALA A 136 9.97 -2.22 23.82
N LYS A 137 8.65 -2.33 23.60
CA LYS A 137 7.86 -3.50 24.00
C LYS A 137 8.32 -4.77 23.27
N HIS A 138 8.55 -4.69 21.96
CA HIS A 138 8.99 -5.83 21.14
C HIS A 138 10.37 -6.36 21.61
N PHE A 139 11.33 -5.48 21.83
CA PHE A 139 12.69 -5.83 22.22
C PHE A 139 12.90 -5.97 23.75
N LYS A 140 11.83 -5.88 24.54
CA LYS A 140 11.87 -5.89 26.02
C LYS A 140 12.89 -4.88 26.59
N ALA A 141 12.92 -3.69 25.98
CA ALA A 141 13.84 -2.60 26.31
C ALA A 141 13.06 -1.38 26.83
N ARG A 142 13.79 -0.34 27.26
CA ARG A 142 13.20 0.96 27.63
C ARG A 142 13.20 1.89 26.43
N THR A 143 12.17 2.73 26.29
CA THR A 143 12.07 3.74 25.21
C THR A 143 13.32 4.63 25.14
N SER A 144 13.88 5.03 26.28
CA SER A 144 15.12 5.81 26.35
C SER A 144 16.35 5.06 25.83
N GLN A 145 16.40 3.73 26.01
CA GLN A 145 17.46 2.88 25.47
C GLN A 145 17.34 2.80 23.94
N ILE A 146 16.12 2.63 23.42
CA ILE A 146 15.85 2.61 21.97
C ILE A 146 16.35 3.92 21.32
N GLU A 147 15.95 5.07 21.90
CA GLU A 147 16.33 6.37 21.35
C GLU A 147 17.86 6.58 21.38
N ARG A 148 18.51 6.19 22.49
CA ARG A 148 19.97 6.29 22.65
C ARG A 148 20.70 5.44 21.60
N ASP A 149 20.29 4.19 21.42
CA ASP A 149 20.95 3.26 20.50
C ASP A 149 20.74 3.68 19.03
N ILE A 150 19.56 4.19 18.68
CA ILE A 150 19.31 4.77 17.35
C ILE A 150 20.16 6.02 17.13
N ARG A 151 20.25 6.90 18.12
CA ARG A 151 21.11 8.08 18.05
C ARG A 151 22.56 7.67 17.81
N TYR A 152 23.04 6.67 18.53
CA TYR A 152 24.39 6.13 18.35
C TYR A 152 24.57 5.51 16.96
N ALA A 153 23.58 4.76 16.45
CA ALA A 153 23.63 4.21 15.10
C ALA A 153 23.80 5.30 14.04
N PHE A 154 23.01 6.38 14.11
CA PHE A 154 23.17 7.50 13.18
C PHE A 154 24.48 8.27 13.36
N SER A 155 24.96 8.48 14.59
CA SER A 155 26.24 9.13 14.84
C SER A 155 27.45 8.29 14.40
N SER A 156 27.29 6.98 14.27
CA SER A 156 28.36 6.09 13.83
C SER A 156 28.60 6.12 12.31
N VAL A 157 27.69 6.74 11.55
CA VAL A 157 27.81 6.88 10.10
C VAL A 157 28.96 7.85 9.80
N GLY A 158 30.03 7.33 9.19
CA GLY A 158 31.20 8.12 8.78
C GLY A 158 30.96 8.89 7.48
N LYS A 159 32.04 9.41 6.86
CA LYS A 159 31.99 10.17 5.59
C LYS A 159 31.35 9.43 4.39
N ARG A 160 31.09 8.13 4.53
CA ARG A 160 30.53 7.25 3.48
C ARG A 160 29.00 7.37 3.32
N GLY A 161 28.27 7.83 4.36
CA GLY A 161 26.81 7.98 4.37
C GLY A 161 26.38 9.39 4.74
N SER A 162 26.73 10.39 3.91
CA SER A 162 26.39 11.78 4.21
C SER A 162 24.88 11.98 4.14
N TRP A 163 24.24 12.19 5.28
CA TRP A 163 22.87 12.68 5.34
C TRP A 163 22.75 14.00 4.57
N PRO A 164 21.67 14.21 3.79
CA PRO A 164 21.37 15.51 3.20
C PRO A 164 21.60 16.67 4.19
N PRO A 165 22.26 17.77 3.77
CA PRO A 165 22.60 18.88 4.67
C PRO A 165 21.40 19.52 5.38
N GLU A 166 20.23 19.44 4.73
CA GLU A 166 18.94 19.95 5.22
C GLU A 166 18.26 19.07 6.28
N LEU A 167 18.76 17.86 6.55
CA LEU A 167 18.25 17.02 7.63
C LEU A 167 18.84 17.51 8.97
N SER A 168 18.15 18.47 9.60
CA SER A 168 18.50 19.00 10.92
C SER A 168 18.49 17.89 11.99
N THR A 169 19.67 17.30 12.25
CA THR A 169 20.19 16.64 13.48
C THR A 169 19.31 15.67 14.28
N GLY A 170 18.04 15.46 13.93
CA GLY A 170 17.05 14.75 14.72
C GLY A 170 16.79 13.36 14.17
N ASN A 171 16.70 12.39 15.09
CA ASN A 171 16.40 10.99 14.75
C ASN A 171 15.11 10.87 13.91
N THR A 172 14.07 11.67 14.21
CA THR A 172 12.82 11.71 13.47
C THR A 172 12.99 12.04 12.00
N ALA A 173 13.81 13.06 11.69
CA ALA A 173 14.04 13.48 10.31
C ALA A 173 14.80 12.40 9.53
N ARG A 174 15.82 11.80 10.14
CA ARG A 174 16.59 10.69 9.55
C ARG A 174 15.75 9.44 9.31
N ILE A 175 14.91 9.05 10.27
CA ILE A 175 14.00 7.91 10.11
C ILE A 175 12.97 8.19 9.00
N THR A 176 12.42 9.42 8.96
CA THR A 176 11.49 9.82 7.89
C THR A 176 12.15 9.73 6.53
N TYR A 177 13.39 10.22 6.40
CA TYR A 177 14.18 10.10 5.18
C TYR A 177 14.38 8.63 4.77
N LEU A 178 14.81 7.78 5.70
CA LEU A 178 14.99 6.35 5.42
C LEU A 178 13.69 5.67 4.97
N CYS A 179 12.54 6.04 5.53
CA CYS A 179 11.24 5.53 5.06
C CYS A 179 10.99 5.87 3.59
N VAL A 180 11.29 7.11 3.19
CA VAL A 180 11.13 7.55 1.80
C VAL A 180 12.09 6.78 0.88
N GLU A 181 13.33 6.54 1.30
CA GLU A 181 14.29 5.74 0.54
C GLU A 181 13.85 4.27 0.42
N VAL A 182 13.35 3.66 1.50
CA VAL A 182 12.79 2.29 1.45
C VAL A 182 11.63 2.21 0.46
N GLN A 183 10.73 3.20 0.45
CA GLN A 183 9.64 3.25 -0.52
C GLN A 183 10.12 3.43 -1.95
N ARG A 184 11.21 4.19 -2.17
CA ARG A 184 11.83 4.32 -3.49
C ARG A 184 12.42 2.99 -3.95
N GLU A 185 13.09 2.29 -3.05
CA GLU A 185 13.70 1.00 -3.36
C GLU A 185 12.66 -0.07 -3.65
N LEU A 186 11.58 -0.12 -2.87
CA LEU A 186 10.43 -1.00 -3.17
C LEU A 186 9.84 -0.72 -4.55
N ARG A 187 9.66 0.55 -4.92
CA ARG A 187 9.16 0.90 -6.26
C ARG A 187 10.11 0.45 -7.37
N ARG A 188 11.42 0.47 -7.15
CA ARG A 188 12.41 -0.07 -8.11
C ARG A 188 12.29 -1.58 -8.25
N LEU A 189 12.16 -2.31 -7.15
CA LEU A 189 11.99 -3.79 -7.15
C LEU A 189 10.64 -4.25 -7.74
N GLN A 190 9.67 -3.36 -7.85
CA GLN A 190 8.38 -3.62 -8.50
C GLN A 190 8.36 -3.27 -9.99
N GLY A 191 9.26 -2.38 -10.44
CA GLY A 191 9.41 -1.98 -11.84
C GLY A 191 10.38 -2.86 -12.65
N GLN A 192 11.04 -3.82 -12.00
CA GLN A 192 11.79 -4.93 -12.61
C GLN A 192 10.92 -6.20 -12.65
#